data_AF-A0A4R0EG54-F1
#
_entry.id   AF-A0A4R0EG54-F1
#
_cell.length_a   1.000
_cell.length_b   1.000
_cell.length_c   1.000
_cell.angle_alpha   90.00
_cell.angle_beta   90.00
_cell.angle_gamma   90.00
#
_symmetry.space_group_name_H-M   'P 1'
#
loop_
_entity.id
_entity.type
_entity.pdbx_description
1 polymer ?
#
loop_
_entity_poly.entity_id
_entity_poly.type
_entity_poly.pdbx_seq_one_letter_code
_entity_poly.pdbx_strand_id
1 'polypeptide(L)'
;MKTKTKGILAAIGFICSIGAYYYLSLAIEWIWSDICAKHYCMKTLSLAEFLSIEAAAIGVYFVVTSLDDWKHQDKYNNAKNRIAILNQLQPMITIGFGMKLCNFYTVRKGEIENKVTKIDTERNYVVECFNAYLQDTQIFKQIQDLDRENYYVKNCLYQEDFDVVIKHAHKFISNCCNAIHALDITENDLTQDYYHYLNRVYINNRAEEHIFKTKLADLNKKLNKVIS
;
A
#
# COMPACT_ATOMS: atom_id res chain seq x y z
N MET A 1 -7.96 20.99 -10.12
CA MET A 1 -8.20 22.45 -9.90
C MET A 1 -7.05 23.16 -9.17
N LYS A 2 -6.36 22.54 -8.19
CA LYS A 2 -5.27 23.16 -7.41
C LYS A 2 -4.01 23.59 -8.19
N THR A 3 -3.68 22.93 -9.30
CA THR A 3 -2.49 23.24 -10.12
C THR A 3 -2.64 24.55 -10.90
N LYS A 4 -3.84 24.85 -11.41
CA LYS A 4 -4.11 26.11 -12.14
C LYS A 4 -3.94 27.34 -11.24
N THR A 5 -4.40 27.26 -9.99
CA THR A 5 -4.30 28.38 -9.04
C THR A 5 -2.84 28.64 -8.60
N LYS A 6 -2.05 27.58 -8.43
CA LYS A 6 -0.61 27.70 -8.11
C LYS A 6 0.19 28.32 -9.25
N GLY A 7 -0.09 27.95 -10.51
CA GLY A 7 0.58 28.54 -11.68
C GLY A 7 0.27 30.02 -11.84
N ILE A 8 -0.97 30.45 -11.60
CA ILE A 8 -1.36 31.86 -11.64
C ILE A 8 -0.66 32.67 -10.55
N LEU A 9 -0.58 32.15 -9.32
CA LEU A 9 0.12 32.81 -8.21
C LEU A 9 1.63 32.93 -8.48
N ALA A 10 2.26 31.90 -9.06
CA ALA A 10 3.67 31.95 -9.43
C ALA A 10 3.94 33.01 -10.51
N ALA A 11 3.05 33.14 -11.51
CA ALA A 11 3.15 34.16 -12.55
C ALA A 11 2.98 35.58 -11.99
N ILE A 12 2.02 35.78 -11.07
CA ILE A 12 1.84 37.06 -10.37
C ILE A 12 3.09 37.40 -9.55
N GLY A 13 3.63 36.42 -8.82
CA GLY A 13 4.87 36.59 -8.05
C GLY A 13 6.06 37.02 -8.91
N PHE A 14 6.20 36.40 -10.09
CA PHE A 14 7.25 36.73 -11.08
C PHE A 14 7.10 38.15 -11.67
N ILE A 15 5.88 38.61 -11.90
CA ILE A 15 5.65 39.99 -12.37
C ILE A 15 5.98 40.99 -11.24
N CYS A 16 5.60 40.67 -10.00
CA CYS A 16 5.88 41.50 -8.84
C CYS A 16 7.38 41.58 -8.51
N SER A 17 8.15 40.50 -8.68
CA SER A 17 9.60 40.48 -8.45
C SER A 17 10.36 41.35 -9.46
N ILE A 18 9.95 41.36 -10.73
CA ILE A 18 10.50 42.27 -11.74
C ILE A 18 10.23 43.72 -11.36
N GLY A 19 9.01 44.04 -10.93
CA GLY A 19 8.65 45.37 -10.45
C GLY A 19 9.47 45.78 -9.22
N ALA A 20 9.59 44.88 -8.24
CA ALA A 20 10.40 45.11 -7.04
C ALA A 20 11.88 45.35 -7.39
N TYR A 21 12.44 44.55 -8.28
CA TYR A 21 13.81 44.71 -8.77
C TYR A 21 14.03 46.09 -9.42
N TYR A 22 13.12 46.53 -10.28
CA TYR A 22 13.20 47.83 -10.95
C TYR A 22 13.23 49.01 -9.97
N TYR A 23 12.33 49.01 -8.97
CA TYR A 23 12.32 50.06 -7.95
C TYR A 23 13.55 49.98 -7.03
N LEU A 24 14.03 48.77 -6.73
CA LEU A 24 15.22 48.57 -5.91
C LEU A 24 16.49 49.04 -6.62
N SER A 25 16.62 48.80 -7.93
CA SER A 25 17.74 49.32 -8.73
C SER A 25 17.72 50.84 -8.81
N LEU A 26 16.55 51.45 -9.01
CA LEU A 26 16.40 52.91 -8.99
C LEU A 26 16.75 53.51 -7.62
N ALA A 27 16.31 52.88 -6.53
CA ALA A 27 16.62 53.35 -5.18
C ALA A 27 18.12 53.22 -4.87
N ILE A 28 18.78 52.16 -5.34
CA ILE A 28 20.24 52.01 -5.22
C ILE A 28 20.94 53.12 -6.01
N GLU A 29 20.56 53.37 -7.26
CA GLU A 29 21.15 54.46 -8.04
C GLU A 29 20.96 55.82 -7.38
N TRP A 30 19.77 56.11 -6.84
CA TRP A 30 19.49 57.38 -6.16
C TRP A 30 20.20 57.56 -4.82
N ILE A 31 20.21 56.53 -3.97
CA ILE A 31 20.74 56.64 -2.59
C ILE A 31 22.25 56.42 -2.55
N TRP A 32 22.78 55.59 -3.45
CA TRP A 32 24.18 55.15 -3.41
C TRP A 32 25.07 55.87 -4.44
N SER A 33 24.51 56.64 -5.38
CA SER A 33 25.27 57.51 -6.31
C SER A 33 26.37 58.30 -5.60
N ASP A 34 26.02 58.99 -4.51
CA ASP A 34 26.94 59.88 -3.81
C ASP A 34 27.98 59.15 -2.96
N ILE A 35 27.67 57.92 -2.54
CA ILE A 35 28.55 57.05 -1.73
C ILE A 35 29.51 56.28 -2.64
N CYS A 36 29.02 55.79 -3.79
CA CYS A 36 29.80 55.11 -4.82
C CYS A 36 30.84 56.00 -5.48
N ALA A 37 30.60 57.32 -5.53
CA ALA A 37 31.62 58.27 -5.99
C ALA A 37 32.86 58.30 -5.07
N LYS A 38 32.75 57.86 -3.81
CA LYS A 38 33.82 57.92 -2.79
C LYS A 38 34.41 56.56 -2.39
N HIS A 39 33.73 55.44 -2.63
CA HIS A 39 34.17 54.09 -2.24
C HIS A 39 33.94 53.08 -3.38
N TYR A 40 34.61 51.92 -3.33
CA TYR A 40 34.35 50.82 -4.27
C TYR A 40 32.89 50.36 -4.17
N CYS A 41 32.18 50.36 -5.30
CA CYS A 41 30.81 49.86 -5.37
C CYS A 41 30.70 48.49 -6.01
N MET A 42 29.81 47.67 -5.46
CA MET A 42 29.36 46.44 -6.10
C MET A 42 28.55 46.83 -7.33
N LYS A 43 28.90 46.25 -8.49
CA LYS A 43 28.11 46.40 -9.71
C LYS A 43 26.72 45.82 -9.44
N THR A 44 25.68 46.64 -9.57
CA THR A 44 24.30 46.15 -9.57
C THR A 44 24.16 45.15 -10.71
N LEU A 45 23.44 44.05 -10.45
CA LEU A 45 23.07 43.13 -11.51
C LEU A 45 22.41 43.93 -12.64
N SER A 46 22.68 43.57 -13.89
CA SER A 46 21.88 44.02 -15.01
C SER A 46 20.53 43.30 -14.97
N LEU A 47 19.51 43.90 -15.59
CA LEU A 47 18.19 43.25 -15.72
C LEU A 47 18.31 41.85 -16.35
N ALA A 48 19.22 41.67 -17.32
CA ALA A 48 19.48 40.38 -17.94
C ALA A 48 20.05 39.36 -16.95
N GLU A 49 21.01 39.77 -16.10
CA GLU A 49 21.58 38.89 -15.07
C GLU A 49 20.52 38.52 -14.01
N PHE A 50 19.71 39.49 -13.57
CA PHE A 50 18.59 39.23 -12.64
C PHE A 50 17.57 38.24 -13.22
N LEU A 51 17.09 38.49 -14.44
CA LEU A 51 16.13 37.60 -15.12
C LEU A 51 16.71 36.19 -15.34
N SER A 52 18.01 36.08 -15.61
CA SER A 52 18.68 34.78 -15.78
C SER A 52 18.70 33.96 -14.49
N ILE A 53 18.96 34.60 -13.34
CA ILE A 53 18.96 33.96 -12.02
C ILE A 53 17.53 33.54 -11.66
N GLU A 54 16.55 34.40 -11.93
CA GLU A 54 15.16 34.12 -11.63
C GLU A 54 14.61 32.97 -12.49
N ALA A 55 14.90 32.97 -13.79
CA ALA A 55 14.54 31.87 -14.69
C ALA A 55 15.18 30.54 -14.24
N ALA A 56 16.45 30.58 -13.80
CA ALA A 56 17.12 29.40 -13.25
C ALA A 56 16.44 28.89 -11.97
N ALA A 57 16.07 29.80 -11.04
CA ALA A 57 15.39 29.45 -9.80
C ALA A 57 14.01 28.82 -10.06
N ILE A 58 13.23 29.38 -10.98
CA ILE A 58 11.94 28.83 -11.42
C ILE A 58 12.14 27.46 -12.08
N GLY A 59 13.15 27.32 -12.92
CA GLY A 59 13.50 26.04 -13.56
C GLY A 59 13.78 24.95 -12.52
N VAL A 60 14.62 25.24 -11.53
CA VAL A 60 14.91 24.31 -10.43
C VAL A 60 13.65 23.97 -9.64
N TYR A 61 12.81 24.96 -9.34
CA TYR A 61 11.54 24.75 -8.64
C TYR A 61 10.63 23.76 -9.39
N PHE A 62 10.48 23.93 -10.71
CA PHE A 62 9.68 23.02 -11.53
C PHE A 62 10.27 21.61 -11.60
N VAL A 63 11.60 21.49 -11.73
CA VAL A 63 12.28 20.19 -11.73
C VAL A 63 12.03 19.46 -10.41
N VAL A 64 12.23 20.12 -9.27
CA VAL A 64 12.01 19.52 -7.94
C VAL A 64 10.54 19.13 -7.76
N THR A 65 9.61 20.02 -8.10
CA THR A 65 8.16 19.73 -8.00
C THR A 65 7.75 18.56 -8.88
N SER A 66 8.29 18.50 -10.11
CA SER A 66 8.02 17.39 -11.02
C SER A 66 8.55 16.07 -10.46
N LEU A 67 9.77 16.06 -9.91
CA LEU A 67 10.34 14.87 -9.28
C LEU A 67 9.50 14.38 -8.09
N ASP A 68 8.97 15.30 -7.28
CA ASP A 68 8.07 14.95 -6.18
C ASP A 68 6.75 14.34 -6.66
N ASP A 69 6.17 14.87 -7.74
CA ASP A 69 4.96 14.32 -8.36
C ASP A 69 5.21 12.91 -8.92
N TRP A 70 6.35 12.70 -9.60
CA TRP A 70 6.78 11.37 -10.08
C TRP A 70 6.93 10.39 -8.92
N LYS A 71 7.56 10.81 -7.83
CA LYS A 71 7.71 9.99 -6.62
C LYS A 71 6.36 9.64 -5.99
N HIS A 72 5.41 10.57 -5.99
CA HIS A 72 4.06 10.33 -5.50
C HIS A 72 3.31 9.32 -6.39
N GLN A 73 3.44 9.45 -7.71
CA GLN A 73 2.84 8.53 -8.68
C GLN A 73 3.41 7.11 -8.55
N ASP A 74 4.71 6.98 -8.35
CA ASP A 74 5.37 5.68 -8.12
C ASP A 74 4.83 4.99 -6.85
N LYS A 75 4.75 5.74 -5.74
CA LYS A 75 4.13 5.25 -4.49
C LYS A 75 2.69 4.79 -4.67
N TYR A 76 1.93 5.49 -5.52
CA TYR A 76 0.56 5.13 -5.83
C TYR A 76 0.48 3.83 -6.65
N ASN A 77 1.35 3.65 -7.64
CA ASN A 77 1.42 2.41 -8.42
C ASN A 77 1.79 1.20 -7.56
N ASN A 78 2.74 1.36 -6.64
CA ASN A 78 3.09 0.31 -5.68
C ASN A 78 1.89 -0.05 -4.79
N ALA A 79 1.12 0.95 -4.33
CA ALA A 79 -0.09 0.71 -3.56
C ALA A 79 -1.16 -0.06 -4.35
N LYS A 80 -1.34 0.25 -5.65
CA LYS A 80 -2.25 -0.48 -6.53
C LYS A 80 -1.87 -1.96 -6.69
N ASN A 81 -0.59 -2.25 -6.87
CA ASN A 81 -0.13 -3.63 -7.02
C ASN A 81 -0.39 -4.43 -5.73
N ARG A 82 -0.04 -3.85 -4.57
CA ARG A 82 -0.24 -4.49 -3.27
C ARG A 82 -1.71 -4.72 -2.95
N ILE A 83 -2.58 -3.75 -3.23
CA ILE A 83 -4.01 -3.93 -2.96
C ILE A 83 -4.65 -4.95 -3.89
N ALA A 84 -4.18 -5.08 -5.13
CA ALA A 84 -4.62 -6.13 -6.04
C ALA A 84 -4.32 -7.53 -5.47
N ILE A 85 -3.12 -7.74 -4.94
CA ILE A 85 -2.74 -9.01 -4.27
C ILE A 85 -3.65 -9.26 -3.05
N LEU A 86 -3.85 -8.25 -2.18
CA LEU A 86 -4.74 -8.40 -1.02
C LEU A 86 -6.19 -8.71 -1.40
N ASN A 87 -6.69 -8.10 -2.48
CA ASN A 87 -8.03 -8.38 -3.00
C ASN A 87 -8.13 -9.80 -3.60
N GLN A 88 -7.04 -10.34 -4.18
CA GLN A 88 -6.97 -11.74 -4.62
C GLN A 88 -6.93 -12.72 -3.43
N LEU A 89 -6.21 -12.37 -2.36
CA LEU A 89 -6.14 -13.14 -1.12
C LEU A 89 -7.45 -13.11 -0.34
N GLN A 90 -8.23 -12.02 -0.46
CA GLN A 90 -9.46 -11.83 0.29
C GLN A 90 -10.42 -13.03 0.23
N PRO A 91 -10.86 -13.53 -0.95
CA PRO A 91 -11.72 -14.71 -1.00
C PRO A 91 -11.05 -15.97 -0.45
N MET A 92 -9.73 -16.11 -0.53
CA MET A 92 -9.05 -17.26 0.07
C MET A 92 -9.15 -17.23 1.60
N ILE A 93 -9.03 -16.04 2.19
CA ILE A 93 -9.13 -15.81 3.64
C ILE A 93 -10.59 -15.87 4.12
N THR A 94 -11.52 -15.22 3.43
CA THR A 94 -12.91 -15.03 3.89
C THR A 94 -13.87 -16.15 3.48
N ILE A 95 -13.64 -16.74 2.30
CA ILE A 95 -14.49 -17.79 1.72
C ILE A 95 -13.81 -19.16 1.91
N GLY A 96 -12.50 -19.23 1.70
CA GLY A 96 -11.74 -20.48 1.74
C GLY A 96 -11.75 -21.18 3.10
N PHE A 97 -11.69 -20.42 4.20
CA PHE A 97 -11.59 -21.00 5.54
C PHE A 97 -12.93 -21.54 6.06
N GLY A 98 -14.01 -20.77 5.94
CA GLY A 98 -15.34 -21.17 6.45
C GLY A 98 -16.10 -22.13 5.53
N MET A 99 -15.97 -22.01 4.21
CA MET A 99 -16.76 -22.83 3.27
C MET A 99 -16.06 -24.10 2.79
N LYS A 100 -14.72 -24.16 2.61
CA LYS A 100 -14.10 -25.41 2.15
C LYS A 100 -14.10 -26.49 3.22
N LEU A 101 -13.87 -26.14 4.48
CA LEU A 101 -13.99 -27.07 5.60
C LEU A 101 -15.40 -27.68 5.72
N CYS A 102 -16.44 -26.98 5.26
CA CYS A 102 -17.82 -27.50 5.21
C CYS A 102 -18.22 -28.14 3.86
N ASN A 103 -17.63 -27.72 2.73
CA ASN A 103 -17.94 -28.25 1.38
C ASN A 103 -17.13 -29.50 1.00
N PHE A 104 -16.13 -29.91 1.79
CA PHE A 104 -15.43 -31.18 1.56
C PHE A 104 -16.37 -32.41 1.59
N TYR A 105 -17.61 -32.26 2.07
CA TYR A 105 -18.64 -33.29 2.06
C TYR A 105 -19.69 -33.16 0.93
N THR A 106 -19.70 -32.08 0.12
CA THR A 106 -20.86 -31.79 -0.75
C THR A 106 -20.56 -31.37 -2.19
N VAL A 107 -19.32 -31.14 -2.62
CA VAL A 107 -19.03 -30.66 -3.99
C VAL A 107 -18.02 -31.53 -4.73
N ARG A 108 -18.33 -31.83 -6.00
CA ARG A 108 -17.58 -32.69 -6.94
C ARG A 108 -16.06 -32.51 -6.87
N LYS A 109 -15.38 -33.66 -6.86
CA LYS A 109 -13.93 -33.86 -6.83
C LYS A 109 -13.17 -33.05 -7.89
N GLY A 110 -12.23 -32.21 -7.46
CA GLY A 110 -11.23 -31.58 -8.33
C GLY A 110 -10.00 -32.48 -8.54
N GLU A 111 -9.09 -32.12 -9.45
CA GLU A 111 -7.89 -32.91 -9.80
C GLU A 111 -6.97 -33.23 -8.60
N ILE A 112 -6.95 -32.39 -7.57
CA ILE A 112 -6.12 -32.56 -6.37
C ILE A 112 -6.63 -33.69 -5.46
N GLU A 113 -7.94 -33.95 -5.43
CA GLU A 113 -8.51 -35.05 -4.63
C GLU A 113 -8.22 -36.44 -5.22
N ASN A 114 -7.85 -36.53 -6.51
CA ASN A 114 -7.42 -37.79 -7.12
C ASN A 114 -6.04 -38.25 -6.61
N LYS A 115 -5.27 -37.35 -5.97
CA LYS A 115 -3.98 -37.68 -5.35
C LYS A 115 -4.11 -38.10 -3.89
N VAL A 116 -5.27 -37.94 -3.28
CA VAL A 116 -5.55 -38.39 -1.91
C VAL A 116 -5.89 -39.88 -1.98
N THR A 117 -4.86 -40.72 -1.81
CA THR A 117 -4.98 -42.18 -1.86
C THR A 117 -5.78 -42.68 -0.66
N LYS A 118 -6.88 -43.39 -0.94
CA LYS A 118 -7.72 -44.21 -0.05
C LYS A 118 -7.61 -43.90 1.46
N ILE A 119 -8.65 -43.22 1.93
CA ILE A 119 -9.01 -42.95 3.32
C ILE A 119 -9.03 -44.27 4.12
N ASP A 120 -8.00 -44.53 4.92
CA ASP A 120 -8.02 -45.59 5.93
C ASP A 120 -8.44 -45.09 7.32
N THR A 121 -8.74 -43.79 7.48
CA THR A 121 -9.57 -43.23 8.55
C THR A 121 -9.98 -41.81 8.14
N GLU A 122 -11.22 -41.38 8.42
CA GLU A 122 -11.74 -40.03 8.13
C GLU A 122 -10.85 -38.90 8.74
N ARG A 123 -9.98 -39.26 9.70
CA ARG A 123 -8.97 -38.43 10.37
C ARG A 123 -7.94 -37.79 9.42
N ASN A 124 -7.32 -38.59 8.56
CA ASN A 124 -6.26 -38.08 7.67
C ASN A 124 -6.84 -37.16 6.59
N TYR A 125 -8.08 -37.42 6.18
CA TYR A 125 -8.70 -36.71 5.07
C TYR A 125 -8.73 -35.20 5.25
N VAL A 126 -9.18 -34.68 6.39
CA VAL A 126 -9.39 -33.22 6.49
C VAL A 126 -8.09 -32.46 6.77
N VAL A 127 -7.17 -33.03 7.54
CA VAL A 127 -5.81 -32.46 7.70
C VAL A 127 -5.07 -32.49 6.36
N GLU A 128 -5.18 -33.58 5.59
CA GLU A 128 -4.61 -33.68 4.23
C GLU A 128 -5.27 -32.72 3.25
N CYS A 129 -6.59 -32.58 3.27
CA CYS A 129 -7.34 -31.61 2.47
C CYS A 129 -6.97 -30.16 2.81
N PHE A 130 -6.76 -29.86 4.09
CA PHE A 130 -6.29 -28.56 4.55
C PHE A 130 -4.87 -28.29 4.06
N ASN A 131 -3.96 -29.25 4.21
CA ASN A 131 -2.60 -29.16 3.71
C ASN A 131 -2.56 -29.01 2.19
N ALA A 132 -3.40 -29.75 1.45
CA ALA A 132 -3.55 -29.65 0.01
C ALA A 132 -4.05 -28.26 -0.39
N TYR A 133 -5.05 -27.71 0.32
CA TYR A 133 -5.52 -26.34 0.10
C TYR A 133 -4.39 -25.30 0.30
N LEU A 134 -3.60 -25.43 1.36
CA LEU A 134 -2.47 -24.53 1.61
C LEU A 134 -1.40 -24.64 0.50
N GLN A 135 -1.13 -25.85 0.02
CA GLN A 135 -0.18 -26.10 -1.08
C GLN A 135 -0.69 -25.52 -2.41
N ASP A 136 -1.95 -25.73 -2.74
CA ASP A 136 -2.55 -25.27 -3.99
C ASP A 136 -2.67 -23.74 -4.05
N THR A 137 -3.12 -23.13 -2.95
CA THR A 137 -3.30 -21.68 -2.90
C THR A 137 -1.98 -20.94 -2.69
N GLN A 138 -0.98 -21.60 -2.09
CA GLN A 138 0.27 -20.96 -1.66
C GLN A 138 0.02 -19.71 -0.80
N ILE A 139 -1.10 -19.66 -0.06
CA ILE A 139 -1.58 -18.44 0.60
C ILE A 139 -0.56 -17.88 1.60
N PHE A 140 0.14 -18.75 2.34
CA PHE A 140 1.22 -18.33 3.23
C PHE A 140 2.36 -17.66 2.49
N LYS A 141 2.81 -18.28 1.39
CA LYS A 141 3.90 -17.76 0.58
C LYS A 141 3.52 -16.40 0.00
N GLN A 142 2.30 -16.26 -0.52
CA GLN A 142 1.81 -14.98 -1.05
C GLN A 142 1.75 -13.89 0.03
N ILE A 143 1.31 -14.21 1.25
CA ILE A 143 1.30 -13.26 2.37
C ILE A 143 2.73 -12.90 2.79
N GLN A 144 3.64 -13.86 2.85
CA GLN A 144 5.05 -13.64 3.22
C GLN A 144 5.81 -12.83 2.18
N ASP A 145 5.61 -13.12 0.89
CA ASP A 145 6.21 -12.37 -0.21
C ASP A 145 5.67 -10.94 -0.21
N LEU A 146 4.36 -10.76 0.00
CA LEU A 146 3.76 -9.43 0.14
C LEU A 146 4.31 -8.66 1.35
N ASP A 147 4.43 -9.30 2.52
CA ASP A 147 4.98 -8.67 3.73
C ASP A 147 6.45 -8.27 3.53
N ARG A 148 7.23 -9.14 2.89
CA ARG A 148 8.62 -8.87 2.51
C ARG A 148 8.73 -7.66 1.60
N GLU A 149 7.99 -7.64 0.49
CA GLU A 149 7.98 -6.52 -0.44
C GLU A 149 7.54 -5.22 0.24
N ASN A 150 6.55 -5.33 1.13
CA ASN A 150 6.02 -4.24 1.90
C ASN A 150 7.07 -3.65 2.84
N TYR A 151 7.83 -4.50 3.53
CA TYR A 151 8.90 -4.11 4.46
C TYR A 151 10.14 -3.52 3.79
N TYR A 152 10.59 -4.08 2.64
CA TYR A 152 11.85 -3.65 2.01
C TYR A 152 11.71 -2.40 1.17
N VAL A 153 10.60 -2.23 0.46
CA VAL A 153 10.45 -1.10 -0.48
C VAL A 153 10.07 0.19 0.25
N LYS A 154 9.28 0.14 1.34
CA LYS A 154 8.74 1.29 2.12
C LYS A 154 8.36 2.52 1.28
N ASN A 155 7.97 2.30 0.03
CA ASN A 155 7.69 3.34 -0.96
C ASN A 155 6.29 3.14 -1.52
N CYS A 156 5.31 3.17 -0.62
CA CYS A 156 3.91 2.93 -0.92
C CYS A 156 3.06 3.98 -0.21
N LEU A 157 1.98 4.42 -0.88
CA LEU A 157 0.96 5.19 -0.18
C LEU A 157 0.28 4.31 0.87
N TYR A 158 -0.05 4.92 2.01
CA TYR A 158 -0.74 4.25 3.13
C TYR A 158 0.03 3.02 3.68
N GLN A 159 1.36 3.10 3.73
CA GLN A 159 2.24 2.02 4.20
C GLN A 159 1.77 1.40 5.52
N GLU A 160 1.47 2.20 6.55
CA GLU A 160 1.00 1.71 7.84
C GLU A 160 -0.35 0.97 7.76
N ASP A 161 -1.26 1.43 6.87
CA ASP A 161 -2.54 0.75 6.67
C ASP A 161 -2.31 -0.62 6.00
N PHE A 162 -1.38 -0.72 5.03
CA PHE A 162 -0.96 -2.00 4.45
C PHE A 162 -0.34 -2.93 5.50
N ASP A 163 0.57 -2.43 6.34
CA ASP A 163 1.21 -3.20 7.42
C ASP A 163 0.14 -3.84 8.33
N VAL A 164 -0.89 -3.06 8.69
CA VAL A 164 -2.01 -3.54 9.51
C VAL A 164 -2.81 -4.62 8.80
N VAL A 165 -3.19 -4.43 7.53
CA VAL A 165 -3.99 -5.41 6.78
C VAL A 165 -3.22 -6.73 6.60
N ILE A 166 -1.95 -6.66 6.23
CA ILE A 166 -1.08 -7.84 6.03
C ILE A 166 -0.90 -8.59 7.35
N LYS A 167 -0.67 -7.88 8.46
CA LYS A 167 -0.56 -8.48 9.79
C LYS A 167 -1.80 -9.28 10.17
N HIS A 168 -2.99 -8.74 9.94
CA HIS A 168 -4.25 -9.44 10.26
C HIS A 168 -4.48 -10.65 9.35
N ALA A 169 -4.15 -10.55 8.06
CA ALA A 169 -4.18 -11.70 7.14
C ALA A 169 -3.23 -12.83 7.61
N HIS A 170 -1.99 -12.49 7.95
CA HIS A 170 -1.00 -13.44 8.43
C HIS A 170 -1.43 -14.09 9.75
N LYS A 171 -1.94 -13.28 10.70
CA LYS A 171 -2.38 -13.77 12.01
C LYS A 171 -3.58 -14.72 11.90
N PHE A 172 -4.56 -14.39 11.06
CA PHE A 172 -5.70 -15.28 10.80
C PHE A 172 -5.24 -16.65 10.30
N ILE A 173 -4.47 -16.67 9.21
CA ILE A 173 -4.01 -17.94 8.60
C ILE A 173 -3.10 -18.71 9.56
N SER A 174 -2.18 -18.05 10.26
CA SER A 174 -1.27 -18.70 11.22
C SER A 174 -2.02 -19.35 12.38
N ASN A 175 -2.95 -18.63 13.01
CA ASN A 175 -3.74 -19.17 14.12
C ASN A 175 -4.57 -20.38 13.70
N CYS A 176 -5.18 -20.27 12.53
CA CYS A 176 -5.94 -21.32 11.90
C CYS A 176 -5.11 -22.59 11.63
N CYS A 177 -3.89 -22.42 11.08
CA CYS A 177 -2.99 -23.55 10.84
C CYS A 177 -2.51 -24.18 12.15
N ASN A 178 -2.14 -23.36 13.12
CA ASN A 178 -1.72 -23.85 14.44
C ASN A 178 -2.84 -24.64 15.13
N ALA A 179 -4.09 -24.19 15.03
CA ALA A 179 -5.23 -24.92 15.57
C ALA A 179 -5.42 -26.27 14.85
N ILE A 180 -5.40 -26.28 13.52
CA ILE A 180 -5.56 -27.52 12.74
C ILE A 180 -4.40 -28.50 12.97
N HIS A 181 -3.17 -28.03 13.15
CA HIS A 181 -2.04 -28.90 13.50
C HIS A 181 -2.09 -29.41 14.95
N ALA A 182 -2.71 -28.67 15.86
CA ALA A 182 -2.91 -29.06 17.25
C ALA A 182 -4.14 -29.96 17.47
N LEU A 183 -4.80 -30.40 16.38
CA LEU A 183 -5.90 -31.35 16.45
C LEU A 183 -5.42 -32.72 16.96
N ASP A 184 -5.67 -32.98 18.24
CA ASP A 184 -5.49 -34.28 18.87
C ASP A 184 -6.83 -35.03 18.86
N ILE A 185 -7.16 -35.61 17.71
CA ILE A 185 -8.40 -36.39 17.50
C ILE A 185 -8.07 -37.88 17.62
N THR A 186 -8.91 -38.60 18.37
CA THR A 186 -8.83 -40.02 18.65
C THR A 186 -9.70 -40.85 17.70
N GLU A 187 -9.53 -42.17 17.68
CA GLU A 187 -10.33 -43.08 16.84
C GLU A 187 -11.83 -43.09 17.18
N ASN A 188 -12.24 -42.49 18.30
CA ASN A 188 -13.63 -42.47 18.78
C ASN A 188 -14.42 -41.22 18.33
N ASP A 189 -13.76 -40.23 17.73
CA ASP A 189 -14.41 -38.97 17.36
C ASP A 189 -15.19 -39.12 16.05
N LEU A 190 -16.44 -38.64 16.02
CA LEU A 190 -17.33 -38.73 14.87
C LEU A 190 -17.10 -37.56 13.90
N THR A 191 -17.55 -37.71 12.65
CA THR A 191 -17.59 -36.62 11.65
C THR A 191 -18.19 -35.32 12.22
N GLN A 192 -19.23 -35.42 13.06
CA GLN A 192 -19.87 -34.26 13.68
C GLN A 192 -18.97 -33.52 14.67
N ASP A 193 -18.11 -34.23 15.40
CA ASP A 193 -17.11 -33.64 16.31
C ASP A 193 -16.08 -32.83 15.52
N TYR A 194 -15.72 -33.33 14.33
CA TYR A 194 -14.82 -32.64 13.41
C TYR A 194 -15.41 -31.31 12.91
N TYR A 195 -16.67 -31.32 12.46
CA TYR A 195 -17.39 -30.08 12.09
C TYR A 195 -17.47 -29.08 13.23
N HIS A 196 -17.79 -29.55 14.44
CA HIS A 196 -17.84 -28.69 15.62
C HIS A 196 -16.48 -28.06 15.95
N TYR A 197 -15.39 -28.82 15.79
CA TYR A 197 -14.04 -28.30 16.00
C TYR A 197 -13.67 -27.23 14.98
N LEU A 198 -13.83 -27.50 13.69
CA LEU A 198 -13.51 -26.54 12.63
C LEU A 198 -14.31 -25.24 12.77
N ASN A 199 -15.60 -25.37 13.08
CA ASN A 199 -16.45 -24.22 13.36
C ASN A 199 -15.93 -23.43 14.57
N ARG A 200 -15.42 -24.11 15.61
CA ARG A 200 -14.79 -23.46 16.76
C ARG A 200 -13.50 -22.73 16.37
N VAL A 201 -12.63 -23.33 15.55
CA VAL A 201 -11.42 -22.69 15.03
C VAL A 201 -11.78 -21.41 14.28
N TYR A 202 -12.79 -21.47 13.40
CA TYR A 202 -13.29 -20.32 12.68
C TYR A 202 -13.83 -19.25 13.64
N ILE A 203 -14.73 -19.61 14.56
CA ILE A 203 -15.32 -18.67 15.54
C ILE A 203 -14.24 -17.97 16.37
N ASN A 204 -13.20 -18.69 16.77
CA ASN A 204 -12.09 -18.14 17.56
C ASN A 204 -11.23 -17.15 16.77
N ASN A 205 -11.20 -17.25 15.43
CA ASN A 205 -10.36 -16.42 14.57
C ASN A 205 -11.14 -15.42 13.72
N ARG A 206 -12.48 -15.46 13.70
CA ARG A 206 -13.35 -14.58 12.89
C ARG A 206 -13.11 -13.08 13.11
N ALA A 207 -12.63 -12.70 14.28
CA ALA A 207 -12.31 -11.30 14.59
C ALA A 207 -11.15 -10.79 13.70
N GLU A 208 -10.12 -11.62 13.50
CA GLU A 208 -8.99 -11.29 12.64
C GLU A 208 -9.41 -11.18 11.18
N GLU A 209 -10.25 -12.11 10.70
CA GLU A 209 -10.85 -12.06 9.36
C GLU A 209 -11.69 -10.79 9.16
N HIS A 210 -12.55 -10.47 10.13
CA HIS A 210 -13.40 -9.30 10.08
C HIS A 210 -12.55 -8.02 10.01
N ILE A 211 -11.53 -7.90 10.87
CA ILE A 211 -10.63 -6.74 10.86
C ILE A 211 -9.91 -6.63 9.50
N PHE A 212 -9.36 -7.74 8.99
CA PHE A 212 -8.74 -7.79 7.68
C PHE A 212 -9.69 -7.25 6.59
N LYS A 213 -10.93 -7.77 6.54
CA LYS A 213 -11.95 -7.36 5.55
C LYS A 213 -12.30 -5.88 5.66
N THR A 214 -12.55 -5.40 6.88
CA THR A 214 -12.92 -3.99 7.11
C THR A 214 -11.78 -3.05 6.72
N LYS A 215 -10.54 -3.38 7.12
CA LYS A 215 -9.36 -2.55 6.83
C LYS A 215 -9.00 -2.57 5.34
N LEU A 216 -9.10 -3.73 4.68
CA LEU A 216 -8.92 -3.82 3.23
C LEU A 216 -9.97 -2.98 2.47
N ALA A 217 -11.22 -3.00 2.92
CA ALA A 217 -12.27 -2.16 2.32
C ALA A 217 -12.01 -0.66 2.51
N ASP A 218 -11.53 -0.24 3.68
CA ASP A 218 -11.13 1.15 3.94
C ASP A 218 -9.94 1.56 3.05
N LEU A 219 -8.94 0.70 2.92
CA LEU A 219 -7.78 0.93 2.07
C LEU A 219 -8.15 1.07 0.59
N ASN A 220 -9.06 0.21 0.09
CA ASN A 220 -9.62 0.34 -1.26
C ASN A 220 -10.33 1.69 -1.44
N LYS A 221 -11.11 2.15 -0.46
CA LYS A 221 -11.77 3.47 -0.51
C LYS A 221 -10.75 4.61 -0.52
N LYS A 222 -9.72 4.54 0.32
CA LYS A 222 -8.63 5.55 0.38
C LYS A 222 -7.91 5.66 -0.96
N LEU A 223 -7.51 4.54 -1.56
CA LEU A 223 -6.82 4.55 -2.86
C LEU A 223 -7.70 5.03 -4.02
N ASN A 224 -8.98 4.70 -4.03
CA ASN A 224 -9.90 5.18 -5.06
C ASN A 224 -10.11 6.71 -5.00
N LYS A 225 -10.01 7.31 -3.81
CA LYS A 225 -10.09 8.78 -3.64
C LYS A 225 -8.86 9.53 -4.15
N VAL A 226 -7.73 8.86 -4.37
CA VAL A 226 -6.53 9.51 -4.93
C VAL A 226 -6.72 9.87 -6.41
N ILE A 227 -7.62 9.15 -7.11
CA ILE A 227 -7.91 9.36 -8.54
C ILE A 227 -9.05 10.38 -8.76
N SER A 228 -9.91 10.60 -7.76
CA SER A 228 -11.08 11.50 -7.83
C SER A 228 -10.75 12.95 -7.52
#